data_AF-A0A1C5D5F4-F1
#
_entry.id   AF-A0A1C5D5F4-F1
#
_cell.length_a   1.000
_cell.length_b   1.000
_cell.length_c   1.000
_cell.angle_alpha   90.00
_cell.angle_beta   90.00
_cell.angle_gamma   90.00
#
_symmetry.space_group_name_H-M   'P 1'
#
loop_
_entity.id
_entity.type
_entity.pdbx_description
1 polymer ?
#
loop_
_entity_poly.entity_id
_entity_poly.type
_entity_poly.pdbx_seq_one_letter_code
_entity_poly.pdbx_strand_id
1 'polypeptide(L)'
;MSTVTYTRRLVEHRYGRPLEELRSSTAHIGSVDPVLPIVLRRFASLTDTSDRIRAARRDLDAAWQHCRSAENSLDDPLLRHATRVADLERQEASQAEALWDLLDVRLLLEQSTPLPAFARRRCTAADDAEDLMATARQVAARLPRLNRDTLRQALRDHGIHASNRRLGTVLHRLRTEHPRR
;
A
#
# COMPACT_ATOMS: atom_id res chain seq x y z
N MET A 1 7.18 -17.51 1.64
CA MET A 1 6.89 -16.19 1.02
C MET A 1 8.22 -15.51 0.74
N SER A 2 8.47 -14.96 -0.45
CA SER A 2 9.78 -14.33 -0.77
C SER A 2 9.86 -12.89 -0.27
N THR A 3 11.08 -12.38 -0.07
CA THR A 3 11.39 -11.00 0.30
C THR A 3 10.69 -10.01 -0.65
N VAL A 4 10.78 -10.25 -1.97
CA VAL A 4 10.10 -9.43 -2.99
C VAL A 4 8.59 -9.40 -2.79
N THR A 5 7.93 -10.54 -2.54
CA THR A 5 6.48 -10.59 -2.35
C THR A 5 6.05 -9.86 -1.08
N TYR A 6 6.84 -9.99 0.00
CA TYR A 6 6.59 -9.24 1.24
C TYR A 6 6.74 -7.74 1.00
N THR A 7 7.85 -7.32 0.41
CA THR A 7 8.12 -5.90 0.13
C THR A 7 7.07 -5.30 -0.81
N ARG A 8 6.60 -6.07 -1.81
CA ARG A 8 5.49 -5.65 -2.69
C ARG A 8 4.24 -5.32 -1.87
N ARG A 9 3.80 -6.25 -1.02
CA ARG A 9 2.62 -6.05 -0.17
C ARG A 9 2.79 -4.86 0.77
N LEU A 10 4.00 -4.66 1.31
CA LEU A 10 4.28 -3.53 2.17
C LEU A 10 4.15 -2.20 1.39
N VAL A 11 4.72 -2.11 0.18
CA VAL A 11 4.56 -0.93 -0.68
C VAL A 11 3.08 -0.69 -0.98
N GLU A 12 2.37 -1.70 -1.47
CA GLU A 12 0.94 -1.58 -1.80
C GLU A 12 0.10 -1.15 -0.59
N HIS A 13 0.39 -1.70 0.59
CA HIS A 13 -0.27 -1.32 1.84
C HIS A 13 0.03 0.14 2.23
N ARG A 14 1.30 0.59 2.15
CA ARG A 14 1.70 1.96 2.53
C ARG A 14 1.20 3.03 1.56
N TYR A 15 0.97 2.68 0.31
CA TYR A 15 0.40 3.59 -0.70
C TYR A 15 -1.11 3.42 -0.88
N GLY A 16 -1.71 2.37 -0.30
CA GLY A 16 -3.14 2.06 -0.38
C GLY A 16 -3.64 1.71 -1.78
N ARG A 17 -2.74 1.32 -2.69
CA ARG A 17 -3.03 1.05 -4.11
C ARG A 17 -2.11 -0.06 -4.64
N PRO A 18 -2.53 -0.80 -5.68
CA PRO A 18 -1.70 -1.82 -6.30
C PRO A 18 -0.47 -1.20 -6.99
N LEU A 19 0.61 -1.97 -7.06
CA LEU A 19 1.90 -1.51 -7.60
C LEU A 19 1.79 -1.05 -9.08
N GLU A 20 0.91 -1.68 -9.85
CA GLU A 20 0.64 -1.38 -11.26
C GLU A 20 0.08 0.05 -11.44
N GLU A 21 -0.82 0.47 -10.55
CA GLU A 21 -1.37 1.84 -10.55
C GLU A 21 -0.31 2.87 -10.14
N LEU A 22 0.55 2.51 -9.19
CA LEU A 22 1.65 3.38 -8.74
C LEU A 22 2.66 3.65 -9.87
N ARG A 23 3.01 2.62 -10.64
CA ARG A 23 3.88 2.74 -11.82
C ARG A 23 3.26 3.66 -12.89
N SER A 24 1.98 3.47 -13.16
CA SER A 24 1.24 4.28 -14.14
C SER A 24 1.17 5.76 -13.72
N SER A 25 1.07 6.02 -12.42
CA SER A 25 1.03 7.37 -11.84
C SER A 25 2.36 8.12 -11.96
N THR A 26 3.50 7.42 -11.94
CA THR A 26 4.81 8.05 -12.15
C THR A 26 5.15 8.32 -13.61
N ALA A 27 4.50 7.62 -14.55
CA ALA A 27 4.67 7.84 -15.98
C ALA A 27 3.98 9.14 -16.46
N HIS A 28 2.98 9.62 -15.72
CA HIS A 28 2.32 10.89 -15.96
C HIS A 28 2.97 11.96 -15.07
N ILE A 29 3.48 13.02 -15.71
CA ILE A 29 4.21 14.12 -15.08
C ILE A 29 3.34 14.73 -13.96
N GLY A 30 3.60 14.35 -12.71
CA GLY A 30 2.83 14.87 -11.57
C GLY A 30 2.73 13.99 -10.32
N SER A 31 3.71 13.14 -10.01
CA SER A 31 3.74 12.50 -8.68
C SER A 31 3.96 13.59 -7.62
N VAL A 32 2.90 13.90 -6.86
CA VAL A 32 2.95 14.80 -5.69
C VAL A 32 3.88 14.23 -4.60
N ASP A 33 4.13 12.93 -4.65
CA ASP A 33 5.05 12.24 -3.76
C ASP A 33 6.46 12.13 -4.39
N PRO A 34 7.47 12.83 -3.83
CA PRO A 34 8.84 12.77 -4.33
C PRO A 34 9.54 11.44 -4.01
N VAL A 35 9.02 10.66 -3.06
CA VAL A 35 9.60 9.39 -2.60
C VAL A 35 9.14 8.22 -3.48
N LEU A 36 7.92 8.29 -4.04
CA LEU A 36 7.34 7.22 -4.85
C LEU A 36 8.24 6.75 -6.01
N PRO A 37 8.81 7.63 -6.86
CA PRO A 37 9.71 7.19 -7.94
C PRO A 37 10.94 6.44 -7.42
N ILE A 38 11.47 6.82 -6.26
CA ILE A 38 12.64 6.19 -5.63
C ILE A 38 12.25 4.79 -5.12
N VAL A 39 11.10 4.66 -4.45
CA VAL A 39 10.56 3.38 -3.99
C VAL A 39 10.36 2.42 -5.16
N LEU A 40 9.74 2.87 -6.24
CA LEU A 40 9.49 2.02 -7.41
C LEU A 40 10.78 1.54 -8.07
N ARG A 41 11.79 2.43 -8.19
CA ARG A 41 13.11 2.07 -8.72
C ARG A 41 13.81 1.07 -7.80
N ARG A 42 13.82 1.29 -6.49
CA ARG A 42 14.43 0.37 -5.51
C ARG A 42 13.73 -0.99 -5.50
N PHE A 43 12.40 -1.00 -5.62
CA PHE A 43 11.62 -2.24 -5.73
C PHE A 43 11.95 -3.02 -7.01
N ALA A 44 12.14 -2.33 -8.14
CA ALA A 44 12.59 -2.95 -9.38
C ALA A 44 13.98 -3.59 -9.23
N SER A 45 14.93 -2.88 -8.59
CA SER A 45 16.26 -3.44 -8.29
C SER A 45 16.19 -4.66 -7.37
N LEU A 46 15.32 -4.65 -6.35
CA LEU A 46 15.10 -5.80 -5.47
C LEU A 46 14.56 -7.02 -6.25
N THR A 47 13.65 -6.77 -7.19
CA THR A 47 13.10 -7.84 -8.05
C THR A 47 14.18 -8.46 -8.92
N ASP A 48 15.02 -7.64 -9.56
CA ASP A 48 16.17 -8.09 -10.37
C ASP A 48 17.17 -8.90 -9.53
N THR A 49 17.52 -8.43 -8.33
CA THR A 49 18.37 -9.20 -7.40
C THR A 49 17.77 -10.57 -7.08
N SER A 50 16.46 -10.64 -6.82
CA SER A 50 15.77 -11.90 -6.54
C SER A 50 15.80 -12.86 -7.73
N ASP A 51 15.65 -12.34 -8.95
CA ASP A 51 15.79 -13.13 -10.18
C ASP A 51 17.24 -13.65 -10.36
N ARG A 52 18.24 -12.83 -10.05
CA ARG A 52 19.65 -13.23 -10.04
C ARG A 52 19.94 -14.30 -8.99
N ILE A 53 19.32 -14.25 -7.81
CA ILE A 53 19.43 -15.32 -6.79
C ILE A 53 18.86 -16.63 -7.34
N ARG A 54 17.69 -16.59 -7.97
CA ARG A 54 17.08 -17.80 -8.59
C ARG A 54 17.96 -18.38 -9.69
N ALA A 55 18.61 -17.53 -10.49
CA ALA A 55 19.58 -17.98 -11.49
C ALA A 55 20.83 -18.59 -10.82
N ALA A 56 21.44 -17.90 -9.85
CA ALA A 56 22.64 -18.35 -9.16
C ALA A 56 22.42 -19.68 -8.40
N ARG A 57 21.24 -19.89 -7.81
CA ARG A 57 20.86 -21.17 -7.18
C ARG A 57 20.77 -22.31 -8.20
N ARG A 58 20.20 -22.06 -9.39
CA ARG A 58 20.19 -23.05 -10.47
C ARG A 58 21.61 -23.39 -10.93
N ASP A 59 22.50 -22.40 -11.02
CA ASP A 59 23.91 -22.62 -11.38
C ASP A 59 24.62 -23.44 -10.30
N LEU A 60 24.36 -23.15 -9.01
CA LEU A 60 24.90 -23.92 -7.89
C LEU A 60 24.39 -25.37 -7.91
N ASP A 61 23.10 -25.58 -8.15
CA ASP A 61 22.51 -26.91 -8.26
C ASP A 61 23.14 -27.69 -9.43
N ALA A 62 23.35 -27.05 -10.58
CA ALA A 62 24.02 -27.65 -11.73
C ALA A 62 25.48 -28.00 -11.42
N ALA A 63 26.22 -27.10 -10.77
CA ALA A 63 27.59 -27.36 -10.32
C ALA A 63 27.64 -28.55 -9.36
N TRP A 64 26.75 -28.59 -8.36
CA TRP A 64 26.63 -29.70 -7.41
C TRP A 64 26.35 -31.05 -8.11
N GLN A 65 25.43 -31.06 -9.09
CA GLN A 65 25.13 -32.26 -9.87
C GLN A 65 26.35 -32.74 -10.66
N HIS A 66 27.11 -31.82 -11.27
CA HIS A 66 28.33 -32.14 -12.00
C HIS A 66 29.41 -32.70 -11.07
N CYS A 67 29.61 -32.09 -9.90
CA CYS A 67 30.55 -32.57 -8.87
C CYS A 67 30.27 -34.00 -8.43
N ARG A 68 29.00 -34.32 -8.21
CA ARG A 68 28.59 -35.67 -7.81
C ARG A 68 28.80 -36.72 -8.90
N SER A 69 28.88 -36.31 -10.17
CA SER A 69 29.07 -37.21 -11.32
C SER A 69 30.54 -37.35 -11.78
N ALA A 70 31.44 -36.50 -11.28
CA ALA A 70 32.84 -36.45 -11.70
C ALA A 70 33.77 -36.80 -10.52
N GLU A 71 34.71 -37.72 -10.73
CA GLU A 71 35.66 -38.23 -9.70
C GLU A 71 36.74 -37.22 -9.25
N ASN A 72 36.71 -35.98 -9.71
CA ASN A 72 37.80 -35.00 -9.51
C ASN A 72 37.43 -33.85 -8.56
N SER A 73 38.45 -33.32 -7.88
CA SER A 73 38.43 -32.16 -6.97
C SER A 73 37.72 -30.94 -7.58
N LEU A 74 36.47 -30.71 -7.14
CA LEU A 74 35.56 -29.69 -7.67
C LEU A 74 35.09 -28.70 -6.58
N ASP A 75 35.82 -28.60 -5.47
CA ASP A 75 35.45 -27.74 -4.35
C ASP A 75 35.44 -26.25 -4.74
N ASP A 76 36.35 -25.80 -5.60
CA ASP A 76 36.49 -24.38 -5.97
C ASP A 76 35.30 -23.80 -6.78
N PRO A 77 34.78 -24.44 -7.86
CA PRO A 77 33.59 -23.94 -8.54
C PRO A 77 32.33 -23.99 -7.67
N LEU A 78 32.17 -25.04 -6.85
CA LEU A 78 31.04 -25.13 -5.92
C LEU A 78 31.06 -23.98 -4.91
N LEU A 79 32.23 -23.74 -4.30
CA LEU A 79 32.44 -22.66 -3.35
C LEU A 79 32.12 -21.30 -3.99
N ARG A 80 32.59 -21.05 -5.22
CA ARG A 80 32.32 -19.81 -5.96
C ARG A 80 30.83 -19.57 -6.16
N HIS A 81 30.07 -20.59 -6.57
CA HIS A 81 28.63 -20.46 -6.76
C HIS A 81 27.89 -20.26 -5.41
N ALA A 82 28.31 -20.96 -4.36
CA ALA A 82 27.75 -20.79 -3.02
C ALA A 82 28.00 -19.38 -2.46
N THR A 83 29.23 -18.87 -2.59
CA THR A 83 29.57 -17.49 -2.20
C THR A 83 28.75 -16.48 -2.97
N ARG A 84 28.58 -16.66 -4.29
CA ARG A 84 27.76 -15.77 -5.12
C ARG A 84 26.30 -15.73 -4.66
N VAL A 85 25.72 -16.88 -4.31
CA VAL A 85 24.35 -16.94 -3.76
C VAL A 85 24.29 -16.18 -2.43
N ALA A 86 25.22 -16.43 -1.52
CA ALA A 86 25.25 -15.77 -0.22
C ALA A 86 25.41 -14.24 -0.31
N ASP A 87 26.25 -13.76 -1.24
CA ASP A 87 26.45 -12.33 -1.49
C ASP A 87 25.18 -11.67 -2.05
N LEU A 88 24.51 -12.34 -2.99
CA LEU A 88 23.23 -11.85 -3.54
C LEU A 88 22.12 -11.84 -2.49
N GLU A 89 22.07 -12.84 -1.61
CA GLU A 89 21.09 -12.87 -0.49
C GLU A 89 21.34 -11.75 0.51
N ARG A 90 22.60 -11.47 0.86
CA ARG A 90 22.96 -10.30 1.67
C ARG A 90 22.57 -8.99 0.99
N GLN A 91 22.77 -8.91 -0.33
CA GLN A 91 22.34 -7.75 -1.12
C GLN A 91 20.81 -7.61 -1.14
N GLU A 92 20.04 -8.70 -1.31
CA GLU A 92 18.58 -8.67 -1.28
C GLU A 92 18.07 -8.17 0.08
N ALA A 93 18.64 -8.67 1.18
CA ALA A 93 18.29 -8.23 2.53
C ALA A 93 18.55 -6.73 2.72
N SER A 94 19.75 -6.26 2.37
CA SER A 94 20.10 -4.83 2.48
C SER A 94 19.23 -3.93 1.60
N GLN A 95 18.91 -4.37 0.38
CA GLN A 95 18.01 -3.63 -0.52
C GLN A 95 16.57 -3.58 0.02
N ALA A 96 16.10 -4.65 0.65
CA ALA A 96 14.78 -4.69 1.26
C ALA A 96 14.71 -3.74 2.47
N GLU A 97 15.69 -3.81 3.36
CA GLU A 97 15.81 -2.93 4.53
C GLU A 97 15.82 -1.45 4.12
N ALA A 98 16.70 -1.07 3.19
CA ALA A 98 16.77 0.31 2.69
C ALA A 98 15.46 0.80 2.05
N LEU A 99 14.68 -0.12 1.46
CA LEU A 99 13.37 0.22 0.91
C LEU A 99 12.33 0.39 2.02
N TRP A 100 12.37 -0.43 3.07
CA TRP A 100 11.48 -0.31 4.22
C TRP A 100 11.75 0.98 5.00
N ASP A 101 13.01 1.32 5.22
CA ASP A 101 13.41 2.59 5.84
C ASP A 101 12.88 3.79 5.05
N LEU A 102 12.96 3.72 3.71
CA LEU A 102 12.43 4.77 2.85
C LEU A 102 10.89 4.91 2.98
N LEU A 103 10.17 3.81 3.16
CA LEU A 103 8.73 3.83 3.42
C LEU A 103 8.40 4.45 4.78
N ASP A 104 9.23 4.22 5.79
CA ASP A 104 9.06 4.81 7.11
C ASP A 104 9.44 6.31 7.12
N VAL A 105 10.48 6.72 6.41
CA VAL A 105 10.82 8.14 6.20
C VAL A 105 9.67 8.86 5.50
N ARG A 106 9.06 8.26 4.48
CA ARG A 106 7.86 8.82 3.83
C ARG A 106 6.73 9.06 4.84
N LEU A 107 6.48 8.08 5.72
CA LEU A 107 5.47 8.24 6.77
C LEU A 107 5.79 9.43 7.68
N LEU A 108 7.05 9.63 8.05
CA LEU A 108 7.49 10.77 8.86
C LEU A 108 7.32 12.10 8.10
N LEU A 109 7.58 12.15 6.80
CA LEU A 109 7.33 13.34 5.97
C LEU A 109 5.83 13.67 5.87
N GLU A 110 4.98 12.66 5.75
CA GLU A 110 3.51 12.83 5.78
C GLU A 110 3.03 13.37 7.13
N GLN A 111 3.69 13.00 8.24
CA GLN A 111 3.36 13.47 9.59
C GLN A 111 3.95 14.86 9.92
N SER A 112 5.13 15.18 9.39
CA SER A 112 5.88 16.41 9.73
C SER A 112 5.47 17.63 8.92
N THR A 113 4.63 17.46 7.91
CA THR A 113 4.09 18.59 7.15
C THR A 113 2.82 19.08 7.85
N PRO A 114 2.82 20.21 8.60
CA PRO A 114 1.58 20.93 8.83
C PRO A 114 1.12 21.40 7.45
N LEU A 115 0.24 20.60 6.83
CA LEU A 115 -0.34 20.90 5.54
C LEU A 115 -0.78 22.37 5.54
N PRO A 116 -0.23 23.24 4.67
CA PRO A 116 -0.97 24.42 4.26
C PRO A 116 -2.32 23.91 3.76
N ALA A 117 -3.40 24.54 4.17
CA ALA A 117 -4.78 24.14 3.86
C ALA A 117 -5.13 24.12 2.35
N PHE A 118 -4.14 24.22 1.45
CA PHE A 118 -4.28 24.40 0.01
C PHE A 118 -3.45 23.35 -0.75
N ALA A 119 -3.98 22.14 -0.89
CA ALA A 119 -3.60 21.16 -1.93
C ALA A 119 -4.33 19.81 -1.77
N ARG A 120 -5.18 19.65 -0.76
CA ARG A 120 -6.24 18.65 -0.85
C ARG A 120 -7.30 19.19 -1.82
N ARG A 121 -7.15 18.87 -3.11
CA ARG A 121 -8.28 18.30 -3.86
C ARG A 121 -8.68 16.99 -3.16
N ARG A 122 -9.17 17.13 -1.93
CA ARG A 122 -10.25 16.28 -1.46
C ARG A 122 -11.38 16.72 -2.39
N CYS A 123 -11.94 15.78 -3.16
CA CYS A 123 -13.38 15.81 -3.37
C CYS A 123 -13.97 16.22 -2.02
N THR A 124 -14.49 17.43 -2.04
CA THR A 124 -15.21 18.10 -0.99
C THR A 124 -15.96 17.03 -0.22
N ALA A 125 -15.56 16.77 1.03
CA ALA A 125 -16.40 16.01 1.95
C ALA A 125 -17.75 16.72 2.19
N ALA A 126 -17.88 17.96 1.68
CA ALA A 126 -19.13 18.63 1.44
C ALA A 126 -19.93 17.95 0.30
N ASP A 127 -19.37 17.67 -0.88
CA ASP A 127 -20.12 17.10 -2.02
C ASP A 127 -20.60 15.66 -1.75
N ASP A 128 -19.75 14.78 -1.19
CA ASP A 128 -20.16 13.40 -0.89
C ASP A 128 -21.16 13.28 0.29
N ALA A 129 -21.21 14.29 1.16
CA ALA A 129 -22.20 14.35 2.23
C ALA A 129 -23.49 14.99 1.73
N GLU A 130 -23.43 16.06 0.91
CA GLU A 130 -24.61 16.71 0.31
C GLU A 130 -25.48 15.71 -0.46
N ASP A 131 -24.87 14.84 -1.27
CA ASP A 131 -25.58 13.80 -2.03
C ASP A 131 -26.39 12.86 -1.11
N LEU A 132 -25.89 12.62 0.10
CA LEU A 132 -26.53 11.74 1.09
C LEU A 132 -27.45 12.52 2.04
N MET A 133 -27.26 13.83 2.20
CA MET A 133 -28.03 14.69 3.11
C MET A 133 -29.50 14.79 2.65
N ALA A 134 -29.78 14.81 1.35
CA ALA A 134 -31.17 14.86 0.85
C ALA A 134 -32.00 13.65 1.33
N THR A 135 -31.49 12.43 1.10
CA THR A 135 -32.14 11.21 1.57
C THR A 135 -32.08 11.09 3.10
N ALA A 136 -30.97 11.49 3.72
CA ALA A 136 -30.83 11.43 5.17
C ALA A 136 -31.82 12.35 5.90
N ARG A 137 -32.15 13.54 5.36
CA ARG A 137 -33.19 14.43 5.91
C ARG A 137 -34.57 13.78 5.81
N GLN A 138 -34.92 13.20 4.66
CA GLN A 138 -36.20 12.52 4.46
C GLN A 138 -36.38 11.33 5.42
N VAL A 139 -35.32 10.55 5.60
CA VAL A 139 -35.30 9.43 6.52
C VAL A 139 -35.35 9.90 7.98
N ALA A 140 -34.54 10.90 8.35
CA ALA A 140 -34.52 11.45 9.70
C ALA A 140 -35.86 12.05 10.13
N ALA A 141 -36.61 12.68 9.21
CA ALA A 141 -37.94 13.21 9.50
C ALA A 141 -38.95 12.14 9.92
N ARG A 142 -38.74 10.88 9.50
CA ARG A 142 -39.58 9.72 9.80
C ARG A 142 -39.09 8.92 11.01
N LEU A 143 -37.90 9.22 11.54
CA LEU A 143 -37.35 8.52 12.69
C LEU A 143 -37.89 9.12 14.00
N PRO A 144 -38.36 8.29 14.95
CA PRO A 144 -38.81 8.77 16.26
C PRO A 144 -37.65 9.29 17.12
N ARG A 145 -36.43 8.80 16.90
CA ARG A 145 -35.20 9.26 17.56
C ARG A 145 -34.01 9.20 16.60
N LEU A 146 -33.27 10.31 16.53
CA LEU A 146 -32.08 10.42 15.69
C LEU A 146 -30.84 9.91 16.44
N ASN A 147 -30.58 8.60 16.28
CA ASN A 147 -29.35 7.98 16.74
C ASN A 147 -28.61 7.31 15.57
N ARG A 148 -27.39 6.90 15.84
CA ARG A 148 -26.49 6.37 14.81
C ARG A 148 -26.99 5.06 14.20
N ASP A 149 -27.60 4.21 15.00
CA ASP A 149 -28.02 2.88 14.57
C ASP A 149 -29.35 2.93 13.82
N THR A 150 -30.29 3.76 14.25
CA THR A 150 -31.56 4.02 13.54
C THR A 150 -31.32 4.69 12.19
N LEU A 151 -30.40 5.66 12.12
CA LEU A 151 -30.02 6.29 10.85
C LEU A 151 -29.31 5.30 9.92
N ARG A 152 -28.41 4.46 10.44
CA ARG A 152 -27.73 3.44 9.64
C ARG A 152 -28.73 2.45 9.05
N GLN A 153 -29.65 1.96 9.87
CA GLN A 153 -30.63 0.97 9.42
C GLN A 153 -31.57 1.56 8.38
N ALA A 154 -32.11 2.74 8.63
CA ALA A 154 -33.05 3.35 7.71
C ALA A 154 -32.40 3.78 6.38
N LEU A 155 -31.11 4.13 6.36
CA LEU A 155 -30.35 4.33 5.11
C LEU A 155 -30.16 3.02 4.33
N ARG A 156 -29.92 1.90 5.02
CA ARG A 156 -29.85 0.57 4.38
C ARG A 156 -31.18 0.16 3.77
N ASP A 157 -32.30 0.47 4.42
CA ASP A 157 -33.64 0.19 3.89
C ASP A 157 -33.92 0.96 2.58
N HIS A 158 -33.17 2.04 2.32
CA HIS A 158 -33.17 2.80 1.06
C HIS A 158 -32.03 2.39 0.11
N GLY A 159 -31.36 1.26 0.37
CA GLY A 159 -30.25 0.73 -0.45
C GLY A 159 -28.90 1.40 -0.21
N ILE A 160 -28.79 2.35 0.73
CA ILE A 160 -27.59 3.16 0.93
C ILE A 160 -26.69 2.55 2.00
N HIS A 161 -25.48 2.15 1.59
CA HIS A 161 -24.45 1.64 2.50
C HIS A 161 -23.44 2.73 2.83
N ALA A 162 -23.60 3.37 3.99
CA ALA A 162 -22.70 4.43 4.44
C ALA A 162 -21.62 3.91 5.41
N SER A 163 -20.38 4.34 5.21
CA SER A 163 -19.28 4.04 6.13
C SER A 163 -19.49 4.68 7.50
N ASN A 164 -18.87 4.12 8.54
CA ASN A 164 -18.97 4.62 9.91
C ASN A 164 -18.53 6.09 10.06
N ARG A 165 -17.57 6.54 9.27
CA ARG A 165 -17.13 7.94 9.25
C ARG A 165 -18.20 8.85 8.63
N ARG A 166 -18.78 8.43 7.50
CA ARG A 166 -19.81 9.18 6.75
C ARG A 166 -21.10 9.32 7.55
N LEU A 167 -21.53 8.25 8.23
CA LEU A 167 -22.67 8.29 9.17
C LEU A 167 -22.44 9.27 10.32
N GLY A 168 -21.21 9.37 10.84
CA GLY A 168 -20.87 10.33 11.89
C GLY A 168 -21.04 11.78 11.43
N THR A 169 -20.56 12.10 10.22
CA THR A 169 -20.68 13.45 9.63
C THR A 169 -22.13 13.82 9.35
N VAL A 170 -22.93 12.91 8.76
CA VAL A 170 -24.35 13.13 8.47
C VAL A 170 -25.16 13.30 9.76
N LEU A 171 -24.94 12.44 10.77
CA LEU A 171 -25.62 12.55 12.07
C LEU A 171 -25.32 13.88 12.76
N HIS A 172 -24.06 14.34 12.71
CA HIS A 172 -23.68 15.63 13.29
C HIS A 172 -24.39 16.79 12.58
N ARG A 173 -24.42 16.79 11.24
CA ARG A 173 -25.13 17.82 10.45
C ARG A 173 -26.64 17.83 10.71
N LEU A 174 -27.28 16.67 10.75
CA LEU A 174 -28.71 16.57 11.05
C LEU A 174 -29.06 17.11 12.45
N ARG A 175 -28.19 16.90 13.44
CA ARG A 175 -28.37 17.47 14.78
C ARG A 175 -28.18 18.98 14.82
N THR A 176 -27.28 19.53 14.01
CA THR A 176 -27.13 20.99 13.90
C THR A 176 -28.28 21.65 13.13
N GLU A 177 -28.88 20.96 12.16
CA GLU A 177 -30.07 21.44 11.43
C GLU A 177 -31.36 21.35 12.27
N HIS A 178 -31.47 20.32 13.12
CA HIS A 178 -32.63 20.10 13.98
C HIS A 178 -32.25 19.96 15.46
N PRO A 179 -31.89 21.06 16.14
CA PRO A 179 -31.49 21.03 17.55
C PRO A 179 -32.66 20.77 18.54
N ARG A 180 -33.86 20.42 18.05
CA ARG A 180 -35.10 20.35 18.86
C ARG A 180 -35.99 19.14 18.57
N ARG A 181 -35.42 17.93 18.48
CA ARG A 181 -36.17 16.67 18.66
C ARG A 181 -35.36 15.68 19.47
#